data_AF-A0A7C4X5N5-F1
#
_entry.id   AF-A0A7C4X5N5-F1
#
_cell.length_a   1.000
_cell.length_b   1.000
_cell.length_c   1.000
_cell.angle_alpha   90.00
_cell.angle_beta   90.00
_cell.angle_gamma   90.00
#
_symmetry.space_group_name_H-M   'P 1'
#
loop_
_entity.id
_entity.type
_entity.pdbx_description
1 polymer ?
#
loop_
_entity_poly.entity_id
_entity_poly.type
_entity_poly.pdbx_seq_one_letter_code
_entity_poly.pdbx_strand_id
1 'polypeptide(L)'
;MASERYYPAQAITGRRFFSAAALLWLAFAALLLDSLAEQGRAAVFQFSVPVATPKGTNRAWLWIPPAAPRVRGVVMAGMTLMEREFVKDEVIRRACTDERLALAFLNCGLSAPDLNRVLADLAAVSGYDELAGAPLFFVGHSAGGPQAKDCALRFANRCFGLVLYRGGGPGGVNPVPPGIPVLMMIGQFDEFGGTMRHDDGRESWEGGRDALAAFRAANERNLGSLAVEPGAGHFAWSERNAAYLALFLRKAAQARLGTGELREVDAADGWLMELPGRAGTRFAPASQSQYAGPHTNAAWQFDREMAEATAAYHTGLTGRRDQFIKWCDPFFVDAGARFFFSKVQWVGDGQTFEVHPAYATETPGQYSGQGPRWPNAGQPAGHSAAPILVKPVGGPIVVAGKNRFRIEFNGLAPASEGGRVTFMAFSPGDAEYRHAEHVGMLPRGFRGFKAGRSQALAFPPPPHLKPDSAPVKLVATSDAGLPVEFYVAHGPAVITNGVLRIAELPARAKFPVEVKVVAWQFGRGLEPLVQTAAPVERTLEIAKP
;
A
#
# COMPACT_ATOMS: atom_id res chain seq x y z
N MET A 1 3.84 -23.28 -80.63
CA MET A 1 2.68 -22.39 -80.85
C MET A 1 1.47 -23.05 -80.21
N ALA A 2 0.70 -22.31 -79.39
CA ALA A 2 -0.66 -22.62 -78.89
C ALA A 2 -0.89 -23.99 -78.19
N SER A 3 -1.64 -24.12 -77.09
CA SER A 3 -2.43 -23.14 -76.32
C SER A 3 -2.73 -23.73 -74.93
N GLU A 4 -2.52 -22.95 -73.86
CA GLU A 4 -3.08 -23.28 -72.54
C GLU A 4 -4.42 -22.57 -72.35
N ARG A 5 -5.40 -23.27 -71.75
CA ARG A 5 -6.69 -22.70 -71.34
C ARG A 5 -6.80 -22.63 -69.83
N TYR A 6 -7.08 -21.40 -69.38
CA TYR A 6 -7.56 -20.99 -68.06
C TYR A 6 -8.38 -22.02 -67.25
N TYR A 7 -8.09 -22.09 -65.95
CA TYR A 7 -9.11 -22.02 -64.88
C TYR A 7 -8.65 -20.99 -63.82
N PRO A 8 -9.56 -20.25 -63.16
CA PRO A 8 -9.22 -19.03 -62.43
C PRO A 8 -8.78 -19.26 -60.98
N ALA A 9 -7.97 -18.31 -60.46
CA ALA A 9 -7.49 -18.32 -59.09
C ALA A 9 -8.57 -17.91 -58.06
N GLN A 10 -8.64 -18.63 -56.94
CA GLN A 10 -9.33 -18.17 -55.73
C GLN A 10 -8.35 -17.35 -54.86
N ALA A 11 -8.69 -16.09 -54.61
CA ALA A 11 -7.94 -15.25 -53.68
C ALA A 11 -8.38 -15.50 -52.23
N ILE A 12 -7.52 -16.10 -51.40
CA ILE A 12 -7.76 -16.22 -49.96
C ILE A 12 -7.27 -14.95 -49.25
N THR A 13 -8.18 -13.99 -49.05
CA THR A 13 -7.93 -12.80 -48.22
C THR A 13 -7.95 -13.14 -46.73
N GLY A 14 -6.82 -13.64 -46.22
CA GLY A 14 -6.65 -13.92 -44.79
C GLY A 14 -6.49 -12.65 -43.94
N ARG A 15 -7.60 -12.01 -43.57
CA ARG A 15 -7.60 -11.00 -42.49
C ARG A 15 -7.21 -11.68 -41.17
N ARG A 16 -5.98 -11.44 -40.69
CA ARG A 16 -5.57 -11.80 -39.32
C ARG A 16 -6.29 -10.89 -38.33
N PHE A 17 -7.44 -11.34 -37.83
CA PHE A 17 -8.07 -10.74 -36.65
C PHE A 17 -7.20 -11.05 -35.43
N PHE A 18 -6.43 -10.08 -34.97
CA PHE A 18 -5.98 -10.08 -33.57
C PHE A 18 -7.22 -9.93 -32.69
N SER A 19 -7.37 -10.82 -31.71
CA SER A 19 -8.49 -10.72 -30.75
C SER A 19 -8.35 -9.44 -29.92
N ALA A 20 -9.47 -8.88 -29.47
CA ALA A 20 -9.47 -7.71 -28.58
C ALA A 20 -8.60 -7.94 -27.32
N ALA A 21 -8.54 -9.20 -26.84
CA ALA A 21 -7.65 -9.61 -25.75
C ALA A 21 -6.15 -9.44 -26.09
N ALA A 22 -5.70 -9.77 -27.31
CA ALA A 22 -4.30 -9.60 -27.70
C ALA A 22 -3.90 -8.11 -27.80
N LEU A 23 -4.81 -7.25 -28.23
CA LEU A 23 -4.63 -5.80 -28.24
C LEU A 23 -4.62 -5.21 -26.82
N LEU A 24 -5.46 -5.73 -25.92
CA LEU A 24 -5.42 -5.41 -24.49
C LEU A 24 -4.08 -5.80 -23.84
N TRP A 25 -3.53 -6.98 -24.15
CA TRP A 25 -2.22 -7.40 -23.64
C TRP A 25 -1.06 -6.52 -24.16
N LEU A 26 -1.09 -6.09 -25.42
CA LEU A 26 -0.10 -5.17 -25.98
C LEU A 26 -0.22 -3.75 -25.39
N ALA A 27 -1.44 -3.26 -25.14
CA ALA A 27 -1.67 -2.01 -24.43
C ALA A 27 -1.17 -2.08 -22.98
N PHE A 28 -1.41 -3.21 -22.28
CA PHE A 28 -0.92 -3.45 -20.92
C PHE A 28 0.62 -3.51 -20.87
N ALA A 29 1.26 -4.15 -21.85
CA ALA A 29 2.72 -4.19 -21.98
C ALA A 29 3.34 -2.82 -22.32
N ALA A 30 2.65 -1.98 -23.11
CA ALA A 30 3.09 -0.61 -23.38
C ALA A 30 2.95 0.30 -22.15
N LEU A 31 1.83 0.19 -21.41
CA LEU A 31 1.63 0.89 -20.12
C LEU A 31 2.67 0.45 -19.07
N LEU A 32 3.11 -0.82 -19.09
CA LEU A 32 4.21 -1.33 -18.29
C LEU A 32 5.60 -0.83 -18.72
N LEU A 33 5.75 -0.25 -19.91
CA LEU A 33 7.02 0.32 -20.39
C LEU A 33 7.09 1.83 -20.14
N ASP A 34 5.99 2.56 -20.28
CA ASP A 34 5.91 3.97 -19.86
C ASP A 34 5.93 4.11 -18.32
N SER A 35 5.34 3.18 -17.57
CA SER A 35 5.43 3.20 -16.09
C SER A 35 6.83 2.87 -15.55
N LEU A 36 7.71 2.28 -16.36
CA LEU A 36 9.14 2.15 -16.05
C LEU A 36 9.91 3.47 -16.24
N ALA A 37 9.35 4.46 -16.96
CA ALA A 37 9.99 5.76 -17.19
C ALA A 37 9.64 6.82 -16.13
N GLU A 38 8.49 6.72 -15.44
CA GLU A 38 8.15 7.55 -14.26
C GLU A 38 8.58 6.93 -12.91
N GLN A 39 9.42 5.88 -12.92
CA GLN A 39 10.01 5.37 -11.68
C GLN A 39 10.93 6.41 -11.01
N GLY A 40 10.44 7.05 -9.95
CA GLY A 40 11.31 7.67 -8.95
C GLY A 40 11.01 9.11 -8.54
N ARG A 41 9.81 9.67 -8.78
CA ARG A 41 9.46 10.94 -8.13
C ARG A 41 9.18 10.71 -6.64
N ALA A 42 10.20 10.96 -5.80
CA ALA A 42 10.11 10.79 -4.35
C ALA A 42 8.83 11.45 -3.78
N ALA A 43 8.04 10.65 -3.05
CA ALA A 43 6.73 11.06 -2.56
C ALA A 43 6.83 12.23 -1.55
N VAL A 44 6.53 13.44 -2.03
CA VAL A 44 6.58 14.67 -1.23
C VAL A 44 5.53 14.63 -0.13
N PHE A 45 5.92 15.10 1.06
CA PHE A 45 5.03 15.51 2.15
C PHE A 45 5.44 16.92 2.56
N GLN A 46 4.59 17.91 2.27
CA GLN A 46 5.00 19.31 2.39
C GLN A 46 5.18 19.77 3.84
N PHE A 47 4.51 19.12 4.80
CA PHE A 47 4.56 19.49 6.21
C PHE A 47 4.69 18.27 7.11
N SER A 48 5.25 18.46 8.31
CA SER A 48 5.33 17.41 9.33
C SER A 48 5.41 18.02 10.72
N VAL A 49 4.75 17.41 11.70
CA VAL A 49 4.72 17.85 13.11
C VAL A 49 5.12 16.70 14.05
N PRO A 50 5.72 16.99 15.22
CA PRO A 50 5.88 16.00 16.28
C PRO A 50 4.51 15.57 16.83
N VAL A 51 4.39 14.32 17.26
CA VAL A 51 3.15 13.73 17.80
C VAL A 51 3.45 13.12 19.16
N ALA A 52 2.86 13.68 20.22
CA ALA A 52 2.96 13.09 21.55
C ALA A 52 2.15 11.78 21.64
N THR A 53 2.73 10.74 22.23
CA THR A 53 2.04 9.48 22.54
C THR A 53 2.49 8.97 23.93
N PRO A 54 1.76 8.03 24.55
CA PRO A 54 2.19 7.39 25.81
C PRO A 54 3.56 6.71 25.77
N LYS A 55 4.11 6.43 24.56
CA LYS A 55 5.43 5.80 24.35
C LYS A 55 6.51 6.79 23.92
N GLY A 56 6.26 8.09 24.04
CA GLY A 56 7.16 9.16 23.62
C GLY A 56 6.74 9.83 22.31
N THR A 57 7.68 10.58 21.71
CA THR A 57 7.43 11.43 20.55
C THR A 57 7.52 10.64 19.24
N ASN A 58 6.44 10.70 18.48
CA ASN A 58 6.28 10.20 17.12
C ASN A 58 6.19 11.40 16.15
N ARG A 59 5.84 11.18 14.87
CA ARG A 59 5.63 12.23 13.87
C ARG A 59 4.38 11.97 13.04
N ALA A 60 3.78 13.07 12.59
CA ALA A 60 2.80 13.09 11.51
C ALA A 60 3.42 13.77 10.29
N TRP A 61 3.02 13.33 9.10
CA TRP A 61 3.32 13.95 7.82
C TRP A 61 2.01 14.29 7.13
N LEU A 62 1.99 15.43 6.46
CA LEU A 62 0.85 15.94 5.72
C LEU A 62 1.25 16.15 4.26
N TRP A 63 0.47 15.52 3.38
CA TRP A 63 0.47 15.85 1.96
C TRP A 63 -0.86 16.52 1.60
N ILE A 64 -0.76 17.65 0.90
CA ILE A 64 -1.89 18.36 0.29
C ILE A 64 -1.67 18.35 -1.24
N PRO A 65 -2.70 18.11 -2.07
CA PRO A 65 -2.61 18.35 -3.51
C PRO A 65 -2.21 19.81 -3.75
N PRO A 66 -1.06 20.12 -4.37
CA PRO A 66 -0.50 21.48 -4.31
C PRO A 66 -1.43 22.58 -4.83
N ALA A 67 -2.13 22.32 -5.94
CA ALA A 67 -3.10 23.24 -6.53
C ALA A 67 -4.42 23.40 -5.73
N ALA A 68 -4.63 22.69 -4.62
CA ALA A 68 -5.89 22.76 -3.86
C ALA A 68 -6.01 24.09 -3.08
N PRO A 69 -7.02 24.95 -3.37
CA PRO A 69 -7.22 26.20 -2.63
C PRO A 69 -7.89 25.97 -1.27
N ARG A 70 -8.55 24.83 -1.08
CA ARG A 70 -9.06 24.32 0.20
C ARG A 70 -9.09 22.79 0.16
N VAL A 71 -9.00 22.17 1.32
CA VAL A 71 -9.24 20.72 1.47
C VAL A 71 -10.70 20.45 1.81
N ARG A 72 -11.28 19.37 1.25
CA ARG A 72 -12.65 18.91 1.54
C ARG A 72 -12.72 17.82 2.62
N GLY A 73 -11.59 17.18 2.90
CA GLY A 73 -11.46 16.13 3.91
C GLY A 73 -10.01 15.67 4.06
N VAL A 74 -9.76 14.86 5.09
CA VAL A 74 -8.44 14.29 5.39
C VAL A 74 -8.53 12.78 5.48
N VAL A 75 -7.68 12.10 4.73
CA VAL A 75 -7.47 10.66 4.81
C VAL A 75 -6.39 10.41 5.87
N MET A 76 -6.77 9.73 6.95
CA MET A 76 -5.96 9.48 8.14
C MET A 76 -5.45 8.04 8.14
N ALA A 77 -4.14 7.85 8.18
CA ALA A 77 -3.49 6.54 8.25
C ALA A 77 -2.42 6.50 9.36
N GLY A 78 -2.47 5.49 10.23
CA GLY A 78 -1.51 5.29 11.31
C GLY A 78 -0.70 4.02 11.10
N MET A 79 0.62 4.09 11.26
CA MET A 79 1.55 3.05 10.86
C MET A 79 1.30 1.69 11.55
N THR A 80 1.02 0.68 10.72
CA THR A 80 1.10 -0.73 11.10
C THR A 80 2.05 -1.48 10.17
N LEU A 81 1.83 -1.39 8.84
CA LEU A 81 2.73 -1.94 7.82
C LEU A 81 2.54 -1.23 6.46
N MET A 82 1.38 -1.42 5.83
CA MET A 82 1.11 -0.97 4.45
C MET A 82 0.88 0.53 4.33
N GLU A 83 0.59 1.22 5.43
CA GLU A 83 0.15 2.61 5.41
C GLU A 83 1.21 3.52 4.78
N ARG A 84 2.50 3.19 4.92
CA ARG A 84 3.62 3.90 4.25
C ARG A 84 3.52 3.83 2.73
N GLU A 85 3.18 2.68 2.16
CA GLU A 85 3.04 2.52 0.71
C GLU A 85 1.76 3.21 0.22
N PHE A 86 0.64 2.99 0.92
CA PHE A 86 -0.65 3.62 0.64
C PHE A 86 -0.58 5.16 0.54
N VAL A 87 0.12 5.86 1.45
CA VAL A 87 0.19 7.33 1.40
C VAL A 87 1.20 7.90 0.39
N LYS A 88 2.04 7.05 -0.20
CA LYS A 88 2.95 7.40 -1.31
C LYS A 88 2.33 7.11 -2.68
N ASP A 89 1.44 6.12 -2.73
CA ASP A 89 0.83 5.58 -3.95
C ASP A 89 0.18 6.66 -4.82
N GLU A 90 0.56 6.66 -6.10
CA GLU A 90 0.16 7.70 -7.06
C GLU A 90 -1.31 7.61 -7.44
N VAL A 91 -1.90 6.41 -7.46
CA VAL A 91 -3.32 6.21 -7.76
C VAL A 91 -4.18 6.69 -6.60
N ILE A 92 -3.72 6.45 -5.36
CA ILE A 92 -4.33 7.02 -4.16
C ILE A 92 -4.22 8.55 -4.17
N ARG A 93 -3.03 9.11 -4.41
CA ARG A 93 -2.80 10.55 -4.48
C ARG A 93 -3.59 11.21 -5.61
N ARG A 94 -3.83 10.52 -6.74
CA ARG A 94 -4.69 11.00 -7.82
C ARG A 94 -6.14 11.15 -7.35
N ALA A 95 -6.71 10.11 -6.74
CA ALA A 95 -8.07 10.18 -6.18
C ALA A 95 -8.20 11.28 -5.11
N CYS A 96 -7.19 11.45 -4.25
CA CYS A 96 -7.15 12.57 -3.31
C CYS A 96 -7.04 13.93 -4.00
N THR A 97 -6.32 14.05 -5.12
CA THR A 97 -6.22 15.30 -5.89
C THR A 97 -7.57 15.67 -6.51
N ASP A 98 -8.21 14.72 -7.20
CA ASP A 98 -9.49 14.93 -7.89
C ASP A 98 -10.60 15.35 -6.89
N GLU A 99 -10.60 14.78 -5.69
CA GLU A 99 -11.59 15.09 -4.64
C GLU A 99 -11.18 16.21 -3.66
N ARG A 100 -9.97 16.77 -3.79
CA ARG A 100 -9.34 17.77 -2.90
C ARG A 100 -9.21 17.29 -1.44
N LEU A 101 -8.69 16.10 -1.25
CA LEU A 101 -8.41 15.49 0.06
C LEU A 101 -6.93 15.63 0.42
N ALA A 102 -6.65 15.89 1.69
CA ALA A 102 -5.29 15.76 2.23
C ALA A 102 -5.01 14.32 2.70
N LEU A 103 -3.75 13.91 2.69
CA LEU A 103 -3.28 12.67 3.31
C LEU A 103 -2.49 13.02 4.57
N ALA A 104 -2.90 12.49 5.72
CA ALA A 104 -2.20 12.60 6.99
C ALA A 104 -1.74 11.22 7.46
N PHE A 105 -0.42 11.02 7.48
CA PHE A 105 0.23 9.78 7.90
C PHE A 105 0.91 9.97 9.26
N LEU A 106 0.75 9.00 10.17
CA LEU A 106 1.42 8.99 11.47
C LEU A 106 2.33 7.76 11.57
N ASN A 107 3.56 7.88 12.07
CA ASN A 107 4.43 6.70 12.34
C ASN A 107 4.03 5.92 13.61
N CYS A 108 2.85 6.20 14.17
CA CYS A 108 2.21 5.46 15.25
C CYS A 108 0.76 5.09 14.89
N GLY A 109 0.16 4.18 15.66
CA GLY A 109 -1.24 3.80 15.49
C GLY A 109 -2.22 4.93 15.82
N LEU A 110 -3.37 4.97 15.12
CA LEU A 110 -4.38 6.04 15.21
C LEU A 110 -5.00 6.23 16.61
N SER A 111 -4.93 5.22 17.49
CA SER A 111 -5.43 5.34 18.87
C SER A 111 -4.40 5.89 19.86
N ALA A 112 -3.13 6.03 19.47
CA ALA A 112 -2.06 6.46 20.38
C ALA A 112 -2.01 7.97 20.69
N PRO A 113 -2.38 8.90 19.76
CA PRO A 113 -2.38 10.33 20.02
C PRO A 113 -3.79 10.96 20.05
N ASP A 114 -3.87 12.22 20.48
CA ASP A 114 -5.05 13.07 20.21
C ASP A 114 -5.03 13.55 18.76
N LEU A 115 -5.90 12.97 17.93
CA LEU A 115 -6.03 13.34 16.52
C LEU A 115 -6.52 14.77 16.29
N ASN A 116 -7.29 15.37 17.21
CA ASN A 116 -7.69 16.78 17.06
C ASN A 116 -6.47 17.70 17.22
N ARG A 117 -5.61 17.42 18.20
CA ARG A 117 -4.35 18.16 18.37
C ARG A 117 -3.44 18.01 17.16
N VAL A 118 -3.27 16.78 16.64
CA VAL A 118 -2.45 16.54 15.44
C VAL A 118 -2.98 17.33 14.24
N LEU A 119 -4.29 17.34 14.00
CA LEU A 119 -4.91 18.11 12.91
C LEU A 119 -4.76 19.63 13.10
N ALA A 120 -4.86 20.13 14.33
CA ALA A 120 -4.65 21.55 14.64
C ALA A 120 -3.19 21.98 14.45
N ASP A 121 -2.22 21.16 14.88
CA ASP A 121 -0.79 21.43 14.66
C ASP A 121 -0.45 21.39 13.16
N LEU A 122 -1.00 20.42 12.42
CA LEU A 122 -0.89 20.34 10.96
C LEU A 122 -1.53 21.53 10.23
N ALA A 123 -2.66 22.04 10.72
CA ALA A 123 -3.27 23.27 10.22
C ALA A 123 -2.32 24.48 10.41
N ALA A 124 -1.80 24.64 11.64
CA ALA A 124 -0.97 25.77 12.04
C ALA A 124 0.37 25.88 11.29
N VAL A 125 0.95 24.75 10.85
CA VAL A 125 2.18 24.74 10.01
C VAL A 125 1.90 24.85 8.51
N SER A 126 0.71 24.44 8.05
CA SER A 126 0.41 24.41 6.60
C SER A 126 -0.26 25.68 6.06
N GLY A 127 -1.03 26.39 6.90
CA GLY A 127 -1.91 27.50 6.45
C GLY A 127 -3.30 27.04 6.00
N TYR A 128 -3.60 25.75 6.13
CA TYR A 128 -4.92 25.16 5.85
C TYR A 128 -5.70 24.98 7.15
N ASP A 129 -6.14 26.10 7.74
CA ASP A 129 -6.87 26.17 9.03
C ASP A 129 -8.07 25.22 9.10
N GLU A 130 -8.71 24.95 7.95
CA GLU A 130 -9.83 24.01 7.85
C GLU A 130 -9.51 22.57 8.27
N LEU A 131 -8.23 22.15 8.28
CA LEU A 131 -7.81 20.78 8.66
C LEU A 131 -8.29 20.37 10.05
N ALA A 132 -8.35 21.32 11.01
CA ALA A 132 -8.81 21.05 12.37
C ALA A 132 -10.27 20.57 12.42
N GLY A 133 -11.14 21.13 11.56
CA GLY A 133 -12.57 20.82 11.48
C GLY A 133 -12.97 19.87 10.35
N ALA A 134 -12.07 19.58 9.40
CA ALA A 134 -12.37 18.84 8.18
C ALA A 134 -12.97 17.44 8.43
N PRO A 135 -13.83 16.94 7.52
CA PRO A 135 -14.21 15.53 7.45
C PRO A 135 -13.01 14.58 7.39
N LEU A 136 -13.15 13.40 7.97
CA LEU A 136 -12.11 12.40 8.13
C LEU A 136 -12.49 11.07 7.47
N PHE A 137 -11.52 10.41 6.86
CA PHE A 137 -11.63 9.05 6.34
C PHE A 137 -10.50 8.24 6.93
N PHE A 138 -10.79 7.10 7.53
CA PHE A 138 -9.80 6.32 8.27
C PHE A 138 -9.36 5.08 7.49
N VAL A 139 -8.05 4.83 7.48
CA VAL A 139 -7.46 3.59 6.95
C VAL A 139 -6.65 2.95 8.06
N GLY A 140 -6.87 1.65 8.27
CA GLY A 140 -6.10 0.87 9.24
C GLY A 140 -5.83 -0.54 8.75
N HIS A 141 -4.55 -0.93 8.76
CA HIS A 141 -4.13 -2.31 8.48
C HIS A 141 -4.05 -3.14 9.75
N SER A 142 -4.46 -4.41 9.70
CA SER A 142 -4.18 -5.36 10.79
C SER A 142 -4.69 -4.85 12.16
N ALA A 143 -3.84 -4.79 13.19
CA ALA A 143 -4.13 -4.19 14.49
C ALA A 143 -4.46 -2.68 14.45
N GLY A 144 -4.16 -1.98 13.35
CA GLY A 144 -4.63 -0.62 13.04
C GLY A 144 -6.08 -0.59 12.54
N GLY A 145 -6.64 -1.68 12.02
CA GLY A 145 -8.03 -1.77 11.57
C GLY A 145 -9.05 -1.48 12.69
N PRO A 146 -8.95 -2.13 13.87
CA PRO A 146 -9.78 -1.79 15.02
C PRO A 146 -9.61 -0.32 15.45
N GLN A 147 -8.39 0.22 15.44
CA GLN A 147 -8.13 1.62 15.79
C GLN A 147 -8.79 2.60 14.80
N ALA A 148 -8.79 2.27 13.51
CA ALA A 148 -9.49 3.03 12.48
C ALA A 148 -11.02 2.96 12.67
N LYS A 149 -11.56 1.79 13.06
CA LYS A 149 -12.98 1.64 13.43
C LYS A 149 -13.34 2.48 14.66
N ASP A 150 -12.53 2.43 15.71
CA ASP A 150 -12.71 3.22 16.94
C ASP A 150 -12.65 4.72 16.64
N CYS A 151 -11.81 5.14 15.69
CA CYS A 151 -11.80 6.52 15.19
C CYS A 151 -13.07 6.86 14.38
N ALA A 152 -13.54 5.99 13.50
CA ALA A 152 -14.79 6.18 12.77
C ALA A 152 -16.01 6.30 13.70
N LEU A 153 -16.02 5.57 14.83
CA LEU A 153 -16.98 5.70 15.92
C LEU A 153 -16.85 7.06 16.64
N ARG A 154 -15.66 7.39 17.13
CA ARG A 154 -15.38 8.62 17.88
C ARG A 154 -15.62 9.90 17.06
N PHE A 155 -15.42 9.83 15.75
CA PHE A 155 -15.59 10.93 14.81
C PHE A 155 -16.78 10.72 13.86
N ALA A 156 -17.82 9.99 14.25
CA ALA A 156 -18.92 9.60 13.36
C ALA A 156 -19.56 10.76 12.59
N ASN A 157 -19.76 11.92 13.24
CA ASN A 157 -20.29 13.14 12.62
C ASN A 157 -19.37 13.78 11.56
N ARG A 158 -18.08 13.44 11.57
CA ARG A 158 -17.05 13.88 10.61
C ARG A 158 -16.57 12.73 9.72
N CYS A 159 -17.03 11.50 9.91
CA CYS A 159 -16.53 10.34 9.19
C CYS A 159 -17.20 10.18 7.81
N PHE A 160 -16.42 10.38 6.74
CA PHE A 160 -16.89 10.22 5.36
C PHE A 160 -16.58 8.83 4.77
N GLY A 161 -15.80 8.00 5.46
CA GLY A 161 -15.63 6.59 5.12
C GLY A 161 -14.53 5.90 5.94
N LEU A 162 -14.47 4.57 5.83
CA LEU A 162 -13.54 3.70 6.56
C LEU A 162 -13.02 2.58 5.66
N VAL A 163 -11.72 2.28 5.73
CA VAL A 163 -11.12 1.07 5.16
C VAL A 163 -10.54 0.21 6.28
N LEU A 164 -11.06 -1.01 6.38
CA LEU A 164 -10.53 -2.08 7.23
C LEU A 164 -9.68 -3.00 6.34
N TYR A 165 -8.38 -2.69 6.27
CA TYR A 165 -7.44 -3.43 5.42
C TYR A 165 -6.86 -4.62 6.21
N ARG A 166 -7.38 -5.83 5.99
CA ARG A 166 -6.92 -7.06 6.64
C ARG A 166 -6.91 -6.96 8.18
N GLY A 167 -7.85 -6.17 8.72
CA GLY A 167 -7.86 -5.64 10.10
C GLY A 167 -9.19 -5.83 10.82
N GLY A 168 -9.87 -6.95 10.57
CA GLY A 168 -11.18 -7.28 11.14
C GLY A 168 -12.36 -6.73 10.32
N GLY A 169 -13.57 -6.96 10.83
CA GLY A 169 -14.82 -6.57 10.18
C GLY A 169 -15.53 -5.37 10.82
N PRO A 170 -16.51 -4.77 10.12
CA PRO A 170 -17.20 -3.57 10.58
C PRO A 170 -18.20 -3.81 11.73
N GLY A 171 -18.66 -5.04 11.94
CA GLY A 171 -19.59 -5.39 13.03
C GLY A 171 -18.93 -5.63 14.39
N GLY A 172 -19.56 -6.45 15.22
CA GLY A 172 -19.14 -6.78 16.59
C GLY A 172 -19.79 -5.90 17.65
N VAL A 173 -19.24 -5.92 18.87
CA VAL A 173 -19.78 -5.19 20.05
C VAL A 173 -19.95 -3.69 19.78
N ASN A 174 -18.95 -3.08 19.14
CA ASN A 174 -19.00 -1.71 18.65
C ASN A 174 -19.00 -1.75 17.11
N PRO A 175 -20.18 -1.81 16.46
CA PRO A 175 -20.27 -1.82 15.00
C PRO A 175 -20.02 -0.42 14.43
N VAL A 176 -19.58 -0.33 13.17
CA VAL A 176 -19.51 0.95 12.43
C VAL A 176 -20.92 1.58 12.39
N PRO A 177 -21.06 2.88 12.72
CA PRO A 177 -22.35 3.56 12.67
C PRO A 177 -23.04 3.47 11.29
N PRO A 178 -24.36 3.25 11.23
CA PRO A 178 -25.10 3.25 9.95
C PRO A 178 -24.95 4.57 9.20
N GLY A 179 -24.92 4.51 7.87
CA GLY A 179 -24.69 5.66 6.98
C GLY A 179 -23.22 6.03 6.76
N ILE A 180 -22.26 5.37 7.42
CA ILE A 180 -20.83 5.49 7.10
C ILE A 180 -20.43 4.38 6.11
N PRO A 181 -19.95 4.71 4.90
CA PRO A 181 -19.41 3.72 3.97
C PRO A 181 -18.17 3.03 4.54
N VAL A 182 -18.17 1.70 4.56
CA VAL A 182 -17.04 0.90 5.02
C VAL A 182 -16.63 -0.15 3.99
N LEU A 183 -15.36 -0.11 3.61
CA LEU A 183 -14.73 -1.13 2.79
C LEU A 183 -13.91 -2.08 3.67
N MET A 184 -14.29 -3.34 3.66
CA MET A 184 -13.52 -4.44 4.21
C MET A 184 -12.68 -5.05 3.07
N MET A 185 -11.35 -4.88 3.12
CA MET A 185 -10.43 -5.53 2.17
C MET A 185 -9.69 -6.64 2.91
N ILE A 186 -9.76 -7.88 2.44
CA ILE A 186 -9.12 -9.03 3.07
C ILE A 186 -8.34 -9.87 2.05
N GLY A 187 -7.41 -10.68 2.54
CA GLY A 187 -6.80 -11.74 1.75
C GLY A 187 -7.70 -12.97 1.68
N GLN A 188 -7.38 -13.87 0.77
CA GLN A 188 -7.96 -15.22 0.77
C GLN A 188 -7.49 -16.05 1.99
N PHE A 189 -6.32 -15.75 2.53
CA PHE A 189 -5.63 -16.56 3.53
C PHE A 189 -5.43 -15.86 4.88
N ASP A 190 -5.38 -16.64 5.97
CA ASP A 190 -4.80 -16.22 7.25
C ASP A 190 -3.41 -16.86 7.49
N GLU A 191 -2.39 -16.01 7.60
CA GLU A 191 -1.01 -16.40 7.91
C GLU A 191 -0.81 -16.76 9.37
N PHE A 192 -1.46 -16.06 10.31
CA PHE A 192 -1.15 -16.18 11.73
C PHE A 192 -1.91 -17.31 12.43
N GLY A 193 -3.01 -17.78 11.82
CA GLY A 193 -3.81 -18.89 12.33
C GLY A 193 -4.65 -18.56 13.54
N GLY A 194 -5.04 -17.29 13.68
CA GLY A 194 -5.64 -16.74 14.90
C GLY A 194 -7.16 -16.57 14.86
N THR A 195 -7.78 -16.52 13.68
CA THR A 195 -9.21 -16.21 13.54
C THR A 195 -9.84 -16.86 12.30
N MET A 196 -11.08 -17.33 12.46
CA MET A 196 -12.00 -17.69 11.36
C MET A 196 -11.45 -18.71 10.34
N ARG A 197 -10.91 -19.84 10.81
CA ARG A 197 -10.66 -21.02 9.97
C ARG A 197 -11.92 -21.88 9.89
N HIS A 198 -12.17 -22.47 8.72
CA HIS A 198 -12.89 -23.74 8.64
C HIS A 198 -11.94 -24.89 9.00
N ASP A 199 -12.47 -26.08 9.34
CA ASP A 199 -11.66 -27.24 9.74
C ASP A 199 -10.74 -27.77 8.61
N ASP A 200 -10.88 -27.24 7.39
CA ASP A 200 -10.21 -27.65 6.16
C ASP A 200 -8.99 -26.78 5.74
N GLY A 201 -8.56 -25.75 6.51
CA GLY A 201 -7.19 -25.21 6.37
C GLY A 201 -6.97 -23.70 6.52
N ARG A 202 -6.21 -23.12 5.57
CA ARG A 202 -5.65 -21.73 5.60
C ARG A 202 -6.65 -20.67 5.14
N GLU A 203 -7.64 -21.03 4.34
CA GLU A 203 -8.63 -20.06 3.85
C GLU A 203 -9.52 -19.58 5.00
N SER A 204 -9.67 -18.26 5.09
CA SER A 204 -10.34 -17.56 6.20
C SER A 204 -11.28 -16.46 5.73
N TRP A 205 -11.33 -16.22 4.42
CA TRP A 205 -12.07 -15.13 3.81
C TRP A 205 -13.58 -15.29 3.93
N GLU A 206 -14.10 -16.53 3.97
CA GLU A 206 -15.51 -16.79 4.24
C GLU A 206 -15.96 -16.27 5.61
N GLY A 207 -15.12 -16.39 6.65
CA GLY A 207 -15.45 -15.81 7.94
C GLY A 207 -15.49 -14.28 7.92
N GLY A 208 -14.64 -13.65 7.11
CA GLY A 208 -14.70 -12.20 6.87
C GLY A 208 -15.95 -11.78 6.09
N ARG A 209 -16.35 -12.59 5.10
CA ARG A 209 -17.61 -12.44 4.34
C ARG A 209 -18.82 -12.56 5.26
N ASP A 210 -18.87 -13.58 6.10
CA ASP A 210 -20.01 -13.85 6.98
C ASP A 210 -20.14 -12.78 8.07
N ALA A 211 -19.01 -12.24 8.55
CA ALA A 211 -19.00 -11.06 9.41
C ALA A 211 -19.55 -9.80 8.70
N LEU A 212 -19.33 -9.63 7.40
CA LEU A 212 -19.95 -8.54 6.63
C LEU A 212 -21.45 -8.81 6.40
N ALA A 213 -21.85 -10.04 6.09
CA ALA A 213 -23.26 -10.42 5.94
C ALA A 213 -24.05 -10.13 7.24
N ALA A 214 -23.51 -10.53 8.40
CA ALA A 214 -24.10 -10.22 9.70
C ALA A 214 -24.21 -8.70 9.96
N PHE A 215 -23.20 -7.92 9.56
CA PHE A 215 -23.26 -6.45 9.62
C PHE A 215 -24.33 -5.87 8.69
N ARG A 216 -24.43 -6.36 7.44
CA ARG A 216 -25.45 -5.96 6.45
C ARG A 216 -26.88 -6.32 6.88
N ALA A 217 -27.06 -7.44 7.59
CA ALA A 217 -28.35 -7.89 8.08
C ALA A 217 -28.82 -7.14 9.35
N ALA A 218 -27.89 -6.59 10.15
CA ALA A 218 -28.22 -5.92 11.41
C ALA A 218 -28.90 -4.55 11.23
N ASN A 219 -28.67 -3.85 10.11
CA ASN A 219 -29.34 -2.59 9.78
C ASN A 219 -29.22 -2.33 8.27
N GLU A 220 -30.30 -1.96 7.60
CA GLU A 220 -30.30 -1.67 6.15
C GLU A 220 -29.33 -0.55 5.75
N ARG A 221 -29.16 0.46 6.63
CA ARG A 221 -28.24 1.61 6.47
C ARG A 221 -26.77 1.26 6.73
N ASN A 222 -26.42 0.00 6.99
CA ASN A 222 -25.02 -0.42 7.12
C ASN A 222 -24.37 -0.55 5.74
N LEU A 223 -23.59 0.45 5.33
CA LEU A 223 -23.03 0.60 3.98
C LEU A 223 -21.72 -0.18 3.80
N GLY A 224 -21.79 -1.51 3.89
CA GLY A 224 -20.64 -2.42 3.90
C GLY A 224 -20.31 -3.05 2.54
N SER A 225 -19.08 -2.82 2.06
CA SER A 225 -18.50 -3.43 0.85
C SER A 225 -17.38 -4.43 1.20
N LEU A 226 -17.23 -5.51 0.43
CA LEU A 226 -16.17 -6.52 0.59
C LEU A 226 -15.28 -6.60 -0.66
N ALA A 227 -13.97 -6.62 -0.45
CA ALA A 227 -12.99 -7.03 -1.44
C ALA A 227 -12.12 -8.17 -0.87
N VAL A 228 -12.15 -9.34 -1.50
CA VAL A 228 -11.25 -10.47 -1.20
C VAL A 228 -10.17 -10.52 -2.27
N GLU A 229 -8.89 -10.35 -1.91
CA GLU A 229 -7.77 -10.42 -2.85
C GLU A 229 -7.35 -11.91 -3.06
N PRO A 230 -7.58 -12.49 -4.26
CA PRO A 230 -7.31 -13.90 -4.52
C PRO A 230 -5.85 -14.29 -4.32
N GLY A 231 -5.61 -15.39 -3.62
CA GLY A 231 -4.27 -15.92 -3.32
C GLY A 231 -3.39 -15.06 -2.39
N ALA A 232 -3.84 -13.87 -1.98
CA ALA A 232 -3.02 -12.94 -1.22
C ALA A 232 -3.15 -13.08 0.30
N GLY A 233 -2.07 -12.78 1.01
CA GLY A 233 -1.90 -12.89 2.45
C GLY A 233 -1.67 -11.54 3.13
N HIS A 234 -1.64 -11.55 4.46
CA HIS A 234 -1.77 -10.39 5.35
C HIS A 234 -0.85 -9.18 5.06
N PHE A 235 0.31 -9.40 4.44
CA PHE A 235 1.43 -8.47 4.48
C PHE A 235 1.48 -7.44 3.34
N ALA A 236 0.99 -7.76 2.13
CA ALA A 236 1.29 -6.94 0.96
C ALA A 236 0.37 -5.73 0.76
N TRP A 237 0.90 -4.70 0.10
CA TRP A 237 0.16 -3.79 -0.77
C TRP A 237 0.33 -4.23 -2.23
N SER A 238 -0.58 -3.84 -3.12
CA SER A 238 -0.52 -4.15 -4.56
C SER A 238 -1.21 -3.04 -5.36
N GLU A 239 -0.85 -2.89 -6.63
CA GLU A 239 -1.51 -1.97 -7.58
C GLU A 239 -3.02 -2.25 -7.69
N ARG A 240 -3.41 -3.53 -7.58
CA ARG A 240 -4.82 -3.96 -7.53
C ARG A 240 -5.53 -3.37 -6.31
N ASN A 241 -4.92 -3.45 -5.12
CA ASN A 241 -5.46 -2.83 -3.90
C ASN A 241 -5.54 -1.30 -4.06
N ALA A 242 -4.51 -0.67 -4.65
CA ALA A 242 -4.45 0.77 -4.86
C ALA A 242 -5.59 1.28 -5.77
N ALA A 243 -5.75 0.69 -6.94
CA ALA A 243 -6.81 1.06 -7.89
C ALA A 243 -8.21 0.91 -7.28
N TYR A 244 -8.45 -0.19 -6.56
CA TYR A 244 -9.73 -0.46 -5.94
C TYR A 244 -10.04 0.46 -4.75
N LEU A 245 -9.07 0.69 -3.86
CA LEU A 245 -9.22 1.60 -2.73
C LEU A 245 -9.38 3.06 -3.22
N ALA A 246 -8.63 3.48 -4.25
CA ALA A 246 -8.78 4.79 -4.89
C ALA A 246 -10.20 5.02 -5.44
N LEU A 247 -10.79 4.00 -6.07
CA LEU A 247 -12.19 4.06 -6.51
C LEU A 247 -13.14 4.23 -5.32
N PHE A 248 -13.04 3.38 -4.30
CA PHE A 248 -13.89 3.46 -3.11
C PHE A 248 -13.75 4.81 -2.38
N LEU A 249 -12.53 5.31 -2.20
CA LEU A 249 -12.25 6.61 -1.56
C LEU A 249 -12.92 7.76 -2.31
N ARG A 250 -12.83 7.76 -3.65
CA ARG A 250 -13.45 8.75 -4.52
C ARG A 250 -14.98 8.69 -4.43
N LYS A 251 -15.59 7.49 -4.50
CA LYS A 251 -17.04 7.32 -4.34
C LYS A 251 -17.52 7.77 -2.95
N ALA A 252 -16.80 7.42 -1.89
CA ALA A 252 -17.09 7.88 -0.52
C ALA A 252 -17.03 9.41 -0.41
N ALA A 253 -16.00 10.05 -0.97
CA ALA A 253 -15.86 11.50 -1.01
C ALA A 253 -17.00 12.18 -1.79
N GLN A 254 -17.36 11.66 -2.97
CA GLN A 254 -18.43 12.20 -3.81
C GLN A 254 -19.80 12.12 -3.13
N ALA A 255 -20.10 10.96 -2.53
CA ALA A 255 -21.35 10.71 -1.84
C ALA A 255 -21.50 11.55 -0.55
N ARG A 256 -20.46 11.57 0.30
CA ARG A 256 -20.55 12.13 1.66
C ARG A 256 -20.13 13.59 1.79
N LEU A 257 -19.18 14.11 1.00
CA LEU A 257 -18.61 15.45 1.24
C LEU A 257 -19.46 16.57 0.62
N GLY A 258 -20.30 17.19 1.46
CA GLY A 258 -21.08 18.38 1.14
C GLY A 258 -20.33 19.71 1.32
N THR A 259 -21.09 20.79 1.41
CA THR A 259 -20.60 22.14 1.74
C THR A 259 -20.85 22.43 3.22
N GLY A 260 -19.81 22.33 4.05
CA GLY A 260 -19.89 22.53 5.50
C GLY A 260 -20.13 21.22 6.26
N GLU A 261 -21.20 20.50 5.92
CA GLU A 261 -21.58 19.25 6.60
C GLU A 261 -21.46 18.01 5.70
N LEU A 262 -21.50 16.83 6.33
CA LEU A 262 -21.57 15.55 5.63
C LEU A 262 -22.99 15.28 5.16
N ARG A 263 -23.12 14.90 3.89
CA ARG A 263 -24.36 14.37 3.32
C ARG A 263 -24.64 13.00 3.91
N GLU A 264 -25.91 12.73 4.20
CA GLU A 264 -26.36 11.36 4.40
C GLU A 264 -26.27 10.58 3.07
N VAL A 265 -26.07 9.26 3.17
CA VAL A 265 -26.11 8.35 2.03
C VAL A 265 -27.28 7.41 2.28
N ASP A 266 -28.28 7.48 1.41
CA ASP A 266 -29.38 6.52 1.40
C ASP A 266 -28.86 5.15 0.92
N ALA A 267 -29.22 4.09 1.62
CA ALA A 267 -28.88 2.74 1.22
C ALA A 267 -29.65 2.30 -0.04
N ALA A 268 -30.81 2.92 -0.32
CA ALA A 268 -31.70 2.62 -1.45
C ALA A 268 -31.13 3.08 -2.81
N ASP A 269 -30.36 4.17 -2.84
CA ASP A 269 -29.70 4.67 -4.06
C ASP A 269 -28.55 3.77 -4.53
N GLY A 270 -28.05 2.91 -3.65
CA GLY A 270 -26.89 2.06 -3.91
C GLY A 270 -27.19 0.81 -4.75
N TRP A 271 -26.12 0.08 -5.00
CA TRP A 271 -26.12 -1.21 -5.69
C TRP A 271 -25.89 -2.36 -4.71
N LEU A 272 -26.47 -3.51 -5.01
CA LEU A 272 -26.27 -4.75 -4.28
C LEU A 272 -25.54 -5.78 -5.15
N MET A 273 -24.65 -6.53 -4.51
CA MET A 273 -23.89 -7.62 -5.13
C MET A 273 -23.84 -8.81 -4.18
N GLU A 274 -24.10 -10.02 -4.70
CA GLU A 274 -24.00 -11.25 -3.89
C GLU A 274 -22.58 -11.41 -3.33
N LEU A 275 -22.49 -11.72 -2.04
CA LEU A 275 -21.21 -11.98 -1.39
C LEU A 275 -20.55 -13.24 -1.97
N PRO A 276 -19.22 -13.25 -2.21
CA PRO A 276 -18.55 -14.34 -2.92
C PRO A 276 -18.68 -15.70 -2.22
N GLY A 277 -18.76 -16.76 -3.01
CA GLY A 277 -18.84 -18.14 -2.52
C GLY A 277 -17.96 -19.09 -3.35
N ARG A 278 -17.68 -20.29 -2.83
CA ARG A 278 -16.86 -21.30 -3.55
C ARG A 278 -17.46 -21.69 -4.91
N ALA A 279 -18.78 -21.67 -5.03
CA ALA A 279 -19.53 -21.90 -6.27
C ALA A 279 -19.66 -20.67 -7.19
N GLY A 280 -19.02 -19.54 -6.85
CA GLY A 280 -19.24 -18.25 -7.51
C GLY A 280 -20.52 -17.56 -7.04
N THR A 281 -20.89 -16.47 -7.73
CA THR A 281 -22.13 -15.70 -7.54
C THR A 281 -23.19 -16.12 -8.56
N ARG A 282 -24.43 -16.20 -8.12
CA ARG A 282 -25.62 -16.58 -8.90
C ARG A 282 -26.42 -15.35 -9.35
N PHE A 283 -26.44 -14.30 -8.54
CA PHE A 283 -27.14 -13.05 -8.86
C PHE A 283 -26.18 -12.03 -9.47
N ALA A 284 -26.58 -11.41 -10.58
CA ALA A 284 -25.86 -10.28 -11.14
C ALA A 284 -25.99 -9.05 -10.22
N PRO A 285 -24.98 -8.18 -10.14
CA PRO A 285 -25.11 -6.91 -9.43
C PRO A 285 -26.20 -6.03 -10.07
N ALA A 286 -26.98 -5.33 -9.25
CA ALA A 286 -28.05 -4.43 -9.68
C ALA A 286 -28.25 -3.30 -8.67
N SER A 287 -29.05 -2.27 -9.02
CA SER A 287 -29.53 -1.29 -8.03
C SER A 287 -30.35 -2.00 -6.94
N GLN A 288 -30.42 -1.42 -5.74
CA GLN A 288 -31.13 -2.04 -4.61
C GLN A 288 -32.58 -2.42 -4.96
N SER A 289 -33.27 -1.60 -5.74
CA SER A 289 -34.65 -1.79 -6.22
C SER A 289 -34.83 -2.87 -7.31
N GLN A 290 -33.75 -3.33 -7.93
CA GLN A 290 -33.77 -4.30 -9.05
C GLN A 290 -33.02 -5.60 -8.70
N TYR A 291 -32.42 -5.71 -7.52
CA TYR A 291 -31.61 -6.84 -7.12
C TYR A 291 -32.48 -8.06 -6.77
N ALA A 292 -32.32 -9.14 -7.53
CA ALA A 292 -33.12 -10.36 -7.39
C ALA A 292 -32.62 -11.32 -6.28
N GLY A 293 -31.49 -11.00 -5.63
CA GLY A 293 -30.89 -11.84 -4.58
C GLY A 293 -31.28 -11.41 -3.16
N PRO A 294 -30.93 -12.20 -2.13
CA PRO A 294 -31.19 -11.84 -0.73
C PRO A 294 -30.35 -10.64 -0.27
N HIS A 295 -31.01 -9.56 0.15
CA HIS A 295 -30.36 -8.30 0.56
C HIS A 295 -29.43 -8.47 1.78
N THR A 296 -29.74 -9.40 2.67
CA THR A 296 -28.96 -9.72 3.88
C THR A 296 -27.65 -10.46 3.59
N ASN A 297 -27.51 -11.07 2.40
CA ASN A 297 -26.28 -11.73 1.93
C ASN A 297 -25.67 -11.00 0.72
N ALA A 298 -25.85 -9.67 0.67
CA ALA A 298 -25.31 -8.82 -0.38
C ALA A 298 -24.44 -7.70 0.20
N ALA A 299 -23.26 -7.50 -0.39
CA ALA A 299 -22.47 -6.30 -0.20
C ALA A 299 -23.22 -5.10 -0.77
N TRP A 300 -23.12 -3.96 -0.08
CA TRP A 300 -23.56 -2.67 -0.60
C TRP A 300 -22.42 -2.02 -1.40
N GLN A 301 -22.77 -1.35 -2.48
CA GLN A 301 -21.87 -0.62 -3.36
C GLN A 301 -22.49 0.74 -3.69
N PHE A 302 -21.65 1.76 -3.91
CA PHE A 302 -22.15 3.10 -4.24
C PHE A 302 -22.97 3.13 -5.53
N ASP A 303 -22.49 2.44 -6.56
CA ASP A 303 -23.07 2.44 -7.89
C ASP A 303 -22.62 1.21 -8.71
N ARG A 304 -23.04 1.18 -9.97
CA ARG A 304 -22.68 0.17 -10.96
C ARG A 304 -21.17 0.03 -11.15
N GLU A 305 -20.42 1.13 -11.24
CA GLU A 305 -18.97 1.11 -11.47
C GLU A 305 -18.26 0.40 -10.32
N MET A 306 -18.62 0.74 -9.08
CA MET A 306 -18.08 0.09 -7.88
C MET A 306 -18.45 -1.41 -7.83
N ALA A 307 -19.68 -1.77 -8.21
CA ALA A 307 -20.15 -3.15 -8.23
C ALA A 307 -19.44 -4.01 -9.30
N GLU A 308 -19.28 -3.50 -10.52
CA GLU A 308 -18.54 -4.15 -11.60
C GLU A 308 -17.05 -4.27 -11.26
N ALA A 309 -16.46 -3.23 -10.65
CA ALA A 309 -15.09 -3.28 -10.12
C ALA A 309 -14.92 -4.35 -9.03
N THR A 310 -15.92 -4.56 -8.17
CA THR A 310 -15.91 -5.62 -7.14
C THR A 310 -15.97 -7.01 -7.76
N ALA A 311 -16.83 -7.22 -8.77
CA ALA A 311 -16.90 -8.48 -9.50
C ALA A 311 -15.57 -8.81 -10.21
N ALA A 312 -14.96 -7.81 -10.87
CA ALA A 312 -13.61 -7.93 -11.41
C ALA A 312 -12.58 -8.24 -10.30
N TYR A 313 -12.69 -7.59 -9.13
CA TYR A 313 -11.80 -7.83 -8.00
C TYR A 313 -11.88 -9.25 -7.43
N HIS A 314 -13.00 -9.97 -7.55
CA HIS A 314 -13.11 -11.37 -7.14
C HIS A 314 -12.74 -12.39 -8.24
N THR A 315 -12.35 -11.94 -9.44
CA THR A 315 -11.91 -12.84 -10.52
C THR A 315 -10.67 -13.64 -10.08
N GLY A 316 -10.77 -14.97 -10.15
CA GLY A 316 -9.72 -15.91 -9.77
C GLY A 316 -9.72 -16.31 -8.28
N LEU A 317 -10.72 -15.90 -7.49
CA LEU A 317 -10.86 -16.32 -6.08
C LEU A 317 -11.04 -17.84 -5.92
N THR A 318 -11.66 -18.49 -6.91
CA THR A 318 -11.92 -19.94 -6.93
C THR A 318 -11.50 -20.55 -8.28
N GLY A 319 -11.44 -21.88 -8.36
CA GLY A 319 -11.22 -22.61 -9.61
C GLY A 319 -9.77 -22.70 -10.11
N ARG A 320 -8.81 -22.05 -9.46
CA ARG A 320 -7.37 -22.22 -9.72
C ARG A 320 -6.69 -23.09 -8.66
N ARG A 321 -5.66 -23.82 -9.07
CA ARG A 321 -4.82 -24.66 -8.21
C ARG A 321 -3.84 -23.86 -7.38
N ASP A 322 -3.39 -24.49 -6.31
CA ASP A 322 -2.43 -23.92 -5.37
C ASP A 322 -1.01 -24.06 -5.90
N GLN A 323 -0.21 -23.04 -5.61
CA GLN A 323 1.24 -23.07 -5.75
C GLN A 323 1.85 -22.33 -4.56
N PHE A 324 3.08 -22.69 -4.20
CA PHE A 324 3.72 -22.19 -2.99
C PHE A 324 5.12 -21.69 -3.30
N ILE A 325 5.52 -20.59 -2.66
CA ILE A 325 6.88 -20.07 -2.70
C ILE A 325 7.56 -20.40 -1.37
N LYS A 326 8.81 -20.83 -1.43
CA LYS A 326 9.71 -21.02 -0.29
C LYS A 326 10.94 -20.13 -0.43
N TRP A 327 11.55 -19.78 0.69
CA TRP A 327 12.91 -19.24 0.70
C TRP A 327 13.93 -20.39 0.72
N CYS A 328 14.97 -20.28 -0.11
CA CYS A 328 16.17 -21.12 -0.03
C CYS A 328 17.25 -20.50 0.89
N ASP A 329 17.05 -19.24 1.31
CA ASP A 329 17.88 -18.55 2.29
C ASP A 329 17.74 -19.17 3.69
N PRO A 330 18.75 -19.05 4.57
CA PRO A 330 18.63 -19.52 5.95
C PRO A 330 17.75 -18.57 6.78
N PHE A 331 16.68 -19.10 7.39
CA PHE A 331 15.74 -18.34 8.20
C PHE A 331 15.32 -19.08 9.48
N PHE A 332 14.67 -18.35 10.38
CA PHE A 332 13.78 -18.92 11.40
C PHE A 332 12.38 -18.30 11.29
N VAL A 333 11.37 -18.99 11.81
CA VAL A 333 9.97 -18.54 11.73
C VAL A 333 9.45 -18.15 13.10
N ASP A 334 8.98 -16.91 13.21
CA ASP A 334 8.29 -16.36 14.40
C ASP A 334 6.77 -16.32 14.15
N ALA A 335 5.98 -16.70 15.16
CA ALA A 335 4.51 -16.78 15.09
C ALA A 335 3.97 -17.59 13.90
N GLY A 336 4.71 -18.60 13.41
CA GLY A 336 4.36 -19.44 12.27
C GLY A 336 4.29 -18.75 10.89
N ALA A 337 4.57 -17.44 10.82
CA ALA A 337 4.29 -16.61 9.65
C ALA A 337 5.35 -15.56 9.32
N ARG A 338 6.31 -15.28 10.22
CA ARG A 338 7.32 -14.22 10.05
C ARG A 338 8.68 -14.87 9.82
N PHE A 339 9.13 -14.88 8.57
CA PHE A 339 10.36 -15.52 8.12
C PHE A 339 11.53 -14.53 8.27
N PHE A 340 12.21 -14.61 9.41
CA PHE A 340 13.40 -13.80 9.70
C PHE A 340 14.63 -14.52 9.16
N PHE A 341 15.29 -13.92 8.16
CA PHE A 341 16.54 -14.44 7.63
C PHE A 341 17.60 -14.39 8.74
N SER A 342 18.32 -15.49 8.99
CA SER A 342 19.36 -15.56 10.01
C SER A 342 20.69 -15.01 9.49
N LYS A 343 20.91 -15.08 8.18
CA LYS A 343 22.02 -14.46 7.45
C LYS A 343 21.52 -13.91 6.12
N VAL A 344 22.17 -12.86 5.64
CA VAL A 344 21.86 -12.18 4.37
C VAL A 344 23.16 -12.04 3.57
N GLN A 345 23.07 -12.27 2.25
CA GLN A 345 24.19 -12.16 1.32
C GLN A 345 24.25 -10.73 0.76
N TRP A 346 25.18 -9.92 1.29
CA TRP A 346 25.49 -8.61 0.75
C TRP A 346 26.33 -8.74 -0.53
N VAL A 347 26.06 -7.88 -1.51
CA VAL A 347 26.69 -7.91 -2.85
C VAL A 347 27.05 -6.52 -3.34
N GLY A 348 27.99 -6.43 -4.29
CA GLY A 348 28.33 -5.19 -4.98
C GLY A 348 28.81 -4.06 -4.06
N ASP A 349 27.97 -3.04 -3.90
CA ASP A 349 28.22 -1.89 -3.03
C ASP A 349 28.25 -2.27 -1.53
N GLY A 350 27.72 -3.45 -1.17
CA GLY A 350 27.57 -3.90 0.22
C GLY A 350 26.45 -3.21 1.00
N GLN A 351 25.60 -2.45 0.30
CA GLN A 351 24.27 -1.98 0.77
C GLN A 351 23.14 -2.72 0.05
N THR A 352 23.46 -3.46 -1.01
CA THR A 352 22.58 -4.37 -1.76
C THR A 352 22.69 -5.79 -1.20
N PHE A 353 21.57 -6.49 -1.12
CA PHE A 353 21.51 -7.90 -0.75
C PHE A 353 20.67 -8.76 -1.71
N GLU A 354 21.02 -10.05 -1.76
CA GLU A 354 20.32 -11.07 -2.54
C GLU A 354 19.35 -11.89 -1.66
N VAL A 355 18.31 -12.39 -2.31
CA VAL A 355 17.34 -13.36 -1.76
C VAL A 355 17.13 -14.49 -2.76
N HIS A 356 16.71 -15.66 -2.29
CA HIS A 356 16.64 -16.88 -3.12
C HIS A 356 15.27 -17.56 -3.00
N PRO A 357 14.19 -16.94 -3.52
CA PRO A 357 12.89 -17.58 -3.58
C PRO A 357 12.84 -18.65 -4.68
N ALA A 358 12.15 -19.75 -4.40
CA ALA A 358 11.85 -20.81 -5.36
C ALA A 358 10.40 -21.29 -5.15
N TYR A 359 9.83 -21.97 -6.15
CA TYR A 359 8.60 -22.71 -5.90
C TYR A 359 8.89 -23.89 -4.97
N ALA A 360 7.96 -24.18 -4.07
CA ALA A 360 7.99 -25.41 -3.28
C ALA A 360 7.46 -26.56 -4.14
N THR A 361 8.16 -27.69 -4.09
CA THR A 361 7.79 -28.96 -4.73
C THR A 361 6.75 -29.75 -3.94
N GLU A 362 6.44 -29.30 -2.73
CA GLU A 362 5.53 -29.91 -1.77
C GLU A 362 4.69 -28.83 -1.09
N THR A 363 3.50 -29.20 -0.63
CA THR A 363 2.61 -28.32 0.12
C THR A 363 3.21 -28.02 1.50
N PRO A 364 3.37 -26.75 1.91
CA PRO A 364 4.00 -26.39 3.18
C PRO A 364 3.31 -26.99 4.42
N GLY A 365 4.10 -27.35 5.43
CA GLY A 365 3.61 -27.69 6.77
C GLY A 365 3.55 -26.48 7.72
N GLN A 366 3.08 -26.71 8.95
CA GLN A 366 3.18 -25.75 10.04
C GLN A 366 4.61 -25.67 10.60
N TYR A 367 5.03 -24.48 11.04
CA TYR A 367 6.31 -24.29 11.73
C TYR A 367 6.11 -24.39 13.24
N SER A 368 6.64 -25.44 13.87
CA SER A 368 6.47 -25.73 15.30
C SER A 368 5.01 -25.73 15.77
N GLY A 369 4.10 -26.26 14.94
CA GLY A 369 2.66 -26.29 15.20
C GLY A 369 1.92 -24.95 15.01
N GLN A 370 2.62 -23.88 14.62
CA GLN A 370 2.06 -22.55 14.37
C GLN A 370 1.98 -22.23 12.87
N GLY A 371 1.20 -21.19 12.54
CA GLY A 371 1.03 -20.74 11.15
C GLY A 371 -0.03 -21.53 10.37
N PRO A 372 -0.06 -21.41 9.04
CA PRO A 372 -1.08 -22.00 8.17
C PRO A 372 -1.18 -23.53 8.23
N ARG A 373 -2.40 -24.06 8.15
CA ARG A 373 -2.64 -25.50 7.97
C ARG A 373 -3.08 -25.78 6.55
N TRP A 374 -2.58 -26.88 6.00
CA TRP A 374 -2.94 -27.40 4.68
C TRP A 374 -3.31 -28.88 4.82
N PRO A 375 -4.49 -29.35 4.36
CA PRO A 375 -4.90 -30.75 4.49
C PRO A 375 -3.93 -31.75 3.85
N ASN A 376 -3.25 -31.30 2.81
CA ASN A 376 -2.30 -32.05 1.99
C ASN A 376 -0.84 -31.65 2.23
N ALA A 377 -0.50 -31.12 3.42
CA ALA A 377 0.88 -30.79 3.79
C ALA A 377 1.84 -31.98 3.54
N GLY A 378 2.99 -31.71 2.92
CA GLY A 378 3.96 -32.72 2.49
C GLY A 378 3.61 -33.49 1.21
N GLN A 379 2.42 -33.32 0.63
CA GLN A 379 2.12 -33.87 -0.70
C GLN A 379 2.73 -33.01 -1.81
N PRO A 380 3.06 -33.58 -2.99
CA PRO A 380 3.61 -32.85 -4.13
C PRO A 380 2.75 -31.64 -4.52
N ALA A 381 3.40 -30.51 -4.77
CA ALA A 381 2.78 -29.28 -5.24
C ALA A 381 3.29 -28.93 -6.65
N GLY A 382 2.35 -28.60 -7.54
CA GLY A 382 2.66 -27.99 -8.83
C GLY A 382 2.83 -26.47 -8.72
N HIS A 383 3.25 -25.84 -9.81
CA HIS A 383 3.33 -24.39 -9.90
C HIS A 383 3.23 -23.90 -11.35
N SER A 384 2.90 -22.63 -11.51
CA SER A 384 2.90 -21.93 -12.80
C SER A 384 4.31 -21.83 -13.40
N ALA A 385 4.36 -21.57 -14.71
CA ALA A 385 5.60 -21.17 -15.39
C ALA A 385 5.96 -19.68 -15.15
N ALA A 386 5.10 -18.92 -14.46
CA ALA A 386 5.34 -17.50 -14.19
C ALA A 386 6.58 -17.30 -13.31
N PRO A 387 7.39 -16.25 -13.55
CA PRO A 387 8.56 -15.97 -12.74
C PRO A 387 8.15 -15.54 -11.33
N ILE A 388 8.94 -15.94 -10.33
CA ILE A 388 8.84 -15.35 -9.00
C ILE A 388 9.52 -13.97 -9.05
N LEU A 389 8.78 -12.96 -8.61
CA LEU A 389 9.21 -11.57 -8.48
C LEU A 389 9.39 -11.23 -7.01
N VAL A 390 10.08 -10.12 -6.73
CA VAL A 390 10.30 -9.63 -5.36
C VAL A 390 9.88 -8.16 -5.24
N LYS A 391 9.29 -7.78 -4.10
CA LYS A 391 8.87 -6.40 -3.80
C LYS A 391 9.10 -6.02 -2.33
N PRO A 392 9.32 -4.73 -2.02
CA PRO A 392 9.28 -4.25 -0.65
C PRO A 392 7.87 -4.42 -0.06
N VAL A 393 7.80 -4.56 1.26
CA VAL A 393 6.56 -4.53 2.05
C VAL A 393 6.63 -3.45 3.14
N GLY A 394 7.82 -3.21 3.69
CA GLY A 394 8.03 -2.10 4.61
C GLY A 394 9.50 -1.93 4.99
N GLY A 395 9.86 -0.72 5.41
CA GLY A 395 11.24 -0.34 5.72
C GLY A 395 11.99 0.26 4.52
N PRO A 396 13.25 0.67 4.74
CA PRO A 396 14.06 1.42 3.77
C PRO A 396 14.72 0.50 2.73
N ILE A 397 13.93 -0.05 1.80
CA ILE A 397 14.45 -0.87 0.68
C ILE A 397 13.78 -0.55 -0.65
N VAL A 398 14.56 -0.67 -1.72
CA VAL A 398 14.10 -0.66 -3.12
C VAL A 398 14.55 -1.92 -3.84
N VAL A 399 13.85 -2.30 -4.92
CA VAL A 399 14.26 -3.41 -5.79
C VAL A 399 15.48 -2.97 -6.59
N ALA A 400 16.55 -3.77 -6.57
CA ALA A 400 17.84 -3.47 -7.20
C ALA A 400 18.20 -4.46 -8.32
N GLY A 401 17.18 -5.07 -8.91
CA GLY A 401 17.28 -6.12 -9.93
C GLY A 401 16.60 -7.42 -9.51
N LYS A 402 16.72 -8.46 -10.35
CA LYS A 402 16.14 -9.78 -10.08
C LYS A 402 16.63 -10.30 -8.72
N ASN A 403 15.69 -10.57 -7.82
CA ASN A 403 15.94 -11.10 -6.48
C ASN A 403 16.95 -10.28 -5.64
N ARG A 404 17.03 -8.97 -5.88
CA ARG A 404 17.95 -8.06 -5.17
C ARG A 404 17.20 -6.88 -4.57
N PHE A 405 17.60 -6.50 -3.37
CA PHE A 405 17.13 -5.31 -2.68
C PHE A 405 18.32 -4.44 -2.27
N ARG A 406 18.19 -3.13 -2.40
CA ARG A 406 19.16 -2.15 -1.89
C ARG A 406 18.55 -1.39 -0.73
N ILE A 407 19.33 -1.12 0.31
CA ILE A 407 18.90 -0.22 1.39
C ILE A 407 18.80 1.20 0.84
N GLU A 408 17.66 1.85 1.07
CA GLU A 408 17.39 3.22 0.66
C GLU A 408 16.48 3.92 1.69
N PHE A 409 17.05 4.83 2.47
CA PHE A 409 16.29 5.59 3.47
C PHE A 409 15.53 6.75 2.82
N ASN A 410 14.35 7.05 3.36
CA ASN A 410 13.49 8.13 2.90
C ASN A 410 12.72 8.77 4.07
N GLY A 411 11.96 9.84 3.83
CA GLY A 411 11.25 10.57 4.88
C GLY A 411 10.26 9.76 5.71
N LEU A 412 9.67 8.69 5.16
CA LEU A 412 8.77 7.78 5.87
C LEU A 412 9.46 6.52 6.42
N ALA A 413 10.68 6.22 5.98
CA ALA A 413 11.53 5.16 6.50
C ALA A 413 12.94 5.72 6.77
N PRO A 414 13.10 6.56 7.81
CA PRO A 414 14.31 7.35 8.00
C PRO A 414 15.48 6.53 8.55
N ALA A 415 16.70 7.02 8.31
CA ALA A 415 17.94 6.40 8.77
C ALA A 415 18.04 6.25 10.30
N SER A 416 17.35 7.12 11.04
CA SER A 416 17.32 7.13 12.51
C SER A 416 16.43 6.05 13.14
N GLU A 417 15.42 5.53 12.44
CA GLU A 417 14.46 4.56 13.00
C GLU A 417 14.94 3.10 12.93
N GLY A 418 15.92 2.79 12.06
CA GLY A 418 16.44 1.43 11.84
C GLY A 418 15.32 0.41 11.67
N GLY A 419 14.35 0.72 10.79
CA GLY A 419 13.06 0.04 10.71
C GLY A 419 13.15 -1.44 10.32
N ARG A 420 12.12 -2.23 10.67
CA ARG A 420 12.04 -3.65 10.29
C ARG A 420 11.83 -3.77 8.78
N VAL A 421 12.92 -3.98 8.05
CA VAL A 421 12.88 -4.33 6.63
C VAL A 421 12.10 -5.63 6.44
N THR A 422 11.00 -5.51 5.71
CA THR A 422 10.08 -6.58 5.34
C THR A 422 9.92 -6.52 3.82
N PHE A 423 10.04 -7.67 3.18
CA PHE A 423 9.92 -7.84 1.73
C PHE A 423 9.08 -9.07 1.43
N MET A 424 8.81 -9.32 0.16
CA MET A 424 7.99 -10.42 -0.29
C MET A 424 8.49 -10.96 -1.62
N ALA A 425 8.53 -12.28 -1.74
CA ALA A 425 8.53 -12.96 -3.03
C ALA A 425 7.08 -13.28 -3.41
N PHE A 426 6.72 -13.09 -4.67
CA PHE A 426 5.38 -13.37 -5.17
C PHE A 426 5.40 -13.87 -6.62
N SER A 427 4.36 -14.60 -7.00
CA SER A 427 4.08 -14.99 -8.38
C SER A 427 2.62 -14.63 -8.68
N PRO A 428 2.33 -13.99 -9.83
CA PRO A 428 0.96 -13.71 -10.25
C PRO A 428 0.17 -14.99 -10.60
N GLY A 429 0.86 -16.12 -10.78
CA GLY A 429 0.29 -17.34 -11.33
C GLY A 429 -0.08 -17.20 -12.80
N ASP A 430 -1.03 -18.04 -13.23
CA ASP A 430 -1.50 -18.13 -14.61
C ASP A 430 -2.97 -18.56 -14.65
N ALA A 431 -3.43 -19.18 -15.74
CA ALA A 431 -4.79 -19.67 -15.87
C ALA A 431 -5.08 -20.91 -15.00
N GLU A 432 -4.07 -21.72 -14.67
CA GLU A 432 -4.19 -22.94 -13.88
C GLU A 432 -3.90 -22.67 -12.40
N TYR A 433 -2.89 -21.86 -12.07
CA TYR A 433 -2.44 -21.61 -10.70
C TYR A 433 -2.78 -20.20 -10.21
N ARG A 434 -3.20 -20.08 -8.94
CA ARG A 434 -3.50 -18.78 -8.30
C ARG A 434 -2.25 -17.98 -7.95
N HIS A 435 -2.42 -16.67 -7.72
CA HIS A 435 -1.37 -15.82 -7.12
C HIS A 435 -0.86 -16.47 -5.83
N ALA A 436 0.45 -16.39 -5.60
CA ALA A 436 1.08 -16.91 -4.40
C ALA A 436 2.15 -15.93 -3.91
N GLU A 437 2.27 -15.80 -2.59
CA GLU A 437 3.21 -14.90 -1.97
C GLU A 437 3.80 -15.44 -0.67
N HIS A 438 5.02 -15.01 -0.38
CA HIS A 438 5.78 -15.42 0.79
C HIS A 438 6.59 -14.24 1.34
N VAL A 439 6.36 -13.89 2.60
CA VAL A 439 7.02 -12.76 3.27
C VAL A 439 8.44 -13.16 3.70
N GLY A 440 9.37 -12.21 3.64
CA GLY A 440 10.71 -12.33 4.20
C GLY A 440 11.08 -11.07 5.00
N MET A 441 11.98 -11.21 5.97
CA MET A 441 12.43 -10.12 6.83
C MET A 441 13.94 -10.21 7.02
N LEU A 442 14.61 -9.05 7.08
CA LEU A 442 16.01 -8.99 7.54
C LEU A 442 16.15 -9.53 8.98
N PRO A 443 17.35 -9.94 9.43
CA PRO A 443 17.56 -10.51 10.76
C PRO A 443 16.89 -9.72 11.88
N ARG A 444 16.27 -10.43 12.82
CA ARG A 444 15.48 -9.82 13.91
C ARG A 444 16.36 -8.86 14.73
N GLY A 445 15.95 -7.60 14.78
CA GLY A 445 16.70 -6.55 15.50
C GLY A 445 17.87 -5.94 14.71
N PHE A 446 18.04 -6.29 13.43
CA PHE A 446 18.99 -5.61 12.54
C PHE A 446 18.62 -4.13 12.39
N ARG A 447 19.59 -3.24 12.66
CA ARG A 447 19.45 -1.78 12.57
C ARG A 447 20.66 -1.14 11.88
N GLY A 448 21.22 -1.84 10.90
CA GLY A 448 22.48 -1.47 10.24
C GLY A 448 23.71 -2.19 10.78
N PHE A 449 24.85 -1.91 10.17
CA PHE A 449 26.14 -2.54 10.44
C PHE A 449 26.82 -1.94 11.68
N LYS A 450 27.35 -2.81 12.54
CA LYS A 450 28.14 -2.46 13.74
C LYS A 450 29.59 -2.97 13.69
N ALA A 451 29.95 -3.69 12.63
CA ALA A 451 31.29 -4.24 12.41
C ALA A 451 32.05 -3.39 11.38
N GLY A 452 33.38 -3.48 11.42
CA GLY A 452 34.25 -2.72 10.53
C GLY A 452 34.55 -1.30 11.02
N ARG A 453 35.09 -0.47 10.12
CA ARG A 453 35.49 0.92 10.42
C ARG A 453 34.24 1.77 10.74
N SER A 454 34.29 2.55 11.82
CA SER A 454 33.27 3.57 12.10
C SER A 454 33.37 4.73 11.11
N GLN A 455 32.26 5.42 10.85
CA GLN A 455 32.26 6.58 9.95
C GLN A 455 31.42 7.74 10.49
N ALA A 456 31.85 8.96 10.16
CA ALA A 456 31.17 10.22 10.44
C ALA A 456 30.87 10.96 9.13
N LEU A 457 29.70 11.60 9.07
CA LEU A 457 29.30 12.41 7.92
C LEU A 457 29.52 13.90 8.19
N ALA A 458 30.15 14.60 7.24
CA ALA A 458 30.15 16.06 7.21
C ALA A 458 29.16 16.53 6.14
N PHE A 459 28.08 17.20 6.57
CA PHE A 459 27.09 17.82 5.69
C PHE A 459 26.92 19.30 6.11
N PRO A 460 27.47 20.26 5.34
CA PRO A 460 27.24 21.68 5.57
C PRO A 460 25.74 22.04 5.42
N PRO A 461 25.22 23.06 6.13
CA PRO A 461 23.86 23.54 5.92
C PRO A 461 23.66 24.01 4.46
N PRO A 462 22.62 23.52 3.75
CA PRO A 462 22.21 24.12 2.49
C PRO A 462 21.69 25.55 2.71
N PRO A 463 21.74 26.43 1.69
CA PRO A 463 21.16 27.77 1.79
C PRO A 463 19.64 27.71 1.92
N HIS A 464 19.07 28.74 2.56
CA HIS A 464 17.64 29.03 2.45
C HIS A 464 17.28 29.38 1.00
N LEU A 465 16.05 29.09 0.60
CA LEU A 465 15.57 29.22 -0.76
C LEU A 465 14.45 30.25 -0.85
N LYS A 466 14.15 30.66 -2.07
CA LYS A 466 12.91 31.34 -2.48
C LYS A 466 12.14 30.44 -3.47
N PRO A 467 10.84 30.67 -3.73
CA PRO A 467 10.04 29.84 -4.65
C PRO A 467 10.61 29.70 -6.07
N ASP A 468 11.37 30.69 -6.53
CA ASP A 468 12.03 30.77 -7.84
C ASP A 468 13.50 30.28 -7.83
N SER A 469 14.00 29.80 -6.68
CA SER A 469 15.41 29.40 -6.56
C SER A 469 15.78 28.22 -7.45
N ALA A 470 16.95 28.33 -8.09
CA ALA A 470 17.53 27.28 -8.88
C ALA A 470 17.81 26.01 -8.04
N PRO A 471 17.85 24.81 -8.67
CA PRO A 471 18.18 23.57 -7.97
C PRO A 471 19.56 23.64 -7.29
N VAL A 472 19.67 23.15 -6.06
CA VAL A 472 20.88 23.22 -5.25
C VAL A 472 21.56 21.87 -5.19
N LYS A 473 22.84 21.80 -5.60
CA LYS A 473 23.66 20.60 -5.40
C LYS A 473 23.98 20.43 -3.92
N LEU A 474 23.57 19.30 -3.34
CA LEU A 474 23.95 18.90 -2.00
C LEU A 474 25.34 18.28 -2.02
N VAL A 475 26.16 18.61 -1.02
CA VAL A 475 27.53 18.11 -0.86
C VAL A 475 27.67 17.62 0.57
N ALA A 476 28.06 16.37 0.74
CA ALA A 476 28.40 15.77 2.02
C ALA A 476 29.48 14.70 1.81
N THR A 477 30.28 14.45 2.83
CA THR A 477 31.39 13.48 2.80
C THR A 477 31.31 12.51 3.96
N SER A 478 31.71 11.25 3.72
CA SER A 478 32.04 10.28 4.76
C SER A 478 33.55 10.25 4.94
N ASP A 479 34.03 10.25 6.19
CA ASP A 479 35.45 10.06 6.50
C ASP A 479 35.96 8.65 6.15
N ALA A 480 35.06 7.67 5.96
CA ALA A 480 35.35 6.36 5.41
C ALA A 480 35.40 6.32 3.87
N GLY A 481 35.17 7.45 3.19
CA GLY A 481 35.24 7.57 1.73
C GLY A 481 34.06 6.97 0.96
N LEU A 482 33.01 6.51 1.66
CA LEU A 482 31.78 6.03 1.03
C LEU A 482 30.93 7.18 0.48
N PRO A 483 30.19 6.98 -0.64
CA PRO A 483 29.31 8.00 -1.19
C PRO A 483 28.17 8.31 -0.20
N VAL A 484 27.83 9.60 -0.07
CA VAL A 484 26.73 10.03 0.81
C VAL A 484 25.47 10.26 0.00
N GLU A 485 24.37 9.64 0.42
CA GLU A 485 23.05 9.79 -0.18
C GLU A 485 22.19 10.76 0.65
N PHE A 486 21.10 11.24 0.07
CA PHE A 486 20.24 12.24 0.71
C PHE A 486 18.76 11.92 0.51
N TYR A 487 17.92 12.28 1.50
CA TYR A 487 16.48 12.34 1.33
C TYR A 487 15.87 13.60 1.97
N VAL A 488 14.69 13.99 1.51
CA VAL A 488 13.85 15.00 2.16
C VAL A 488 13.00 14.29 3.22
N ALA A 489 13.17 14.66 4.49
CA ALA A 489 12.37 14.11 5.59
C ALA A 489 10.93 14.64 5.56
N HIS A 490 10.79 15.94 5.25
CA HIS A 490 9.55 16.64 4.92
C HIS A 490 9.88 18.02 4.32
N GLY A 491 8.88 18.65 3.71
CA GLY A 491 9.00 19.90 2.97
C GLY A 491 8.65 19.72 1.50
N PRO A 492 8.19 20.76 0.78
CA PRO A 492 7.84 20.69 -0.64
C PRO A 492 9.10 20.70 -1.53
N ALA A 493 9.91 19.65 -1.42
CA ALA A 493 11.12 19.47 -2.21
C ALA A 493 11.34 18.00 -2.57
N VAL A 494 12.09 17.77 -3.65
CA VAL A 494 12.59 16.46 -4.07
C VAL A 494 14.10 16.50 -4.20
N ILE A 495 14.75 15.34 -4.08
CA ILE A 495 16.17 15.18 -4.38
C ILE A 495 16.33 14.15 -5.48
N THR A 496 17.09 14.49 -6.51
CA THR A 496 17.45 13.59 -7.61
C THR A 496 18.94 13.75 -7.87
N ASN A 497 19.70 12.65 -7.88
CA ASN A 497 21.16 12.67 -8.10
C ASN A 497 21.94 13.64 -7.17
N GLY A 498 21.48 13.77 -5.91
CA GLY A 498 22.04 14.70 -4.93
C GLY A 498 21.77 16.18 -5.23
N VAL A 499 20.81 16.51 -6.08
CA VAL A 499 20.36 17.88 -6.35
C VAL A 499 18.98 18.07 -5.70
N LEU A 500 18.88 19.02 -4.77
CA LEU A 500 17.63 19.45 -4.15
C LEU A 500 16.89 20.40 -5.10
N ARG A 501 15.63 20.11 -5.39
CA ARG A 501 14.74 20.97 -6.18
C ARG A 501 13.43 21.20 -5.42
N ILE A 502 12.97 22.45 -5.39
CA ILE A 502 11.63 22.79 -4.92
C ILE A 502 10.59 22.03 -5.78
N ALA A 503 9.67 21.36 -5.11
CA ALA A 503 8.48 20.76 -5.71
C ALA A 503 7.35 21.79 -5.73
N GLU A 504 6.21 21.46 -6.32
CA GLU A 504 5.08 22.38 -6.37
C GLU A 504 4.62 22.76 -4.95
N LEU A 505 4.61 24.07 -4.66
CA LEU A 505 4.23 24.61 -3.36
C LEU A 505 2.69 24.57 -3.21
N PRO A 506 2.15 24.20 -2.05
CA PRO A 506 0.72 24.30 -1.79
C PRO A 506 0.23 25.74 -1.98
N ALA A 507 -0.91 25.92 -2.65
CA ALA A 507 -1.45 27.22 -3.05
C ALA A 507 -1.69 28.19 -1.87
N ARG A 508 -1.86 27.67 -0.65
CA ARG A 508 -1.98 28.44 0.61
C ARG A 508 -0.88 28.13 1.63
N ALA A 509 0.28 27.65 1.18
CA ALA A 509 1.41 27.36 2.07
C ALA A 509 1.74 28.59 2.95
N LYS A 510 1.75 28.36 4.26
CA LYS A 510 2.23 29.35 5.23
C LYS A 510 3.75 29.47 5.13
N PHE A 511 4.25 30.67 4.81
CA PHE A 511 5.68 30.96 4.74
C PHE A 511 6.23 31.47 6.09
N PRO A 512 7.52 31.21 6.41
CA PRO A 512 8.45 30.35 5.68
C PRO A 512 8.04 28.87 5.73
N VAL A 513 8.31 28.12 4.67
CA VAL A 513 8.03 26.67 4.61
C VAL A 513 9.30 25.90 4.96
N GLU A 514 9.26 25.09 6.01
CA GLU A 514 10.39 24.26 6.43
C GLU A 514 10.66 23.14 5.41
N VAL A 515 11.93 22.96 5.02
CA VAL A 515 12.41 21.79 4.29
C VAL A 515 13.53 21.15 5.09
N LYS A 516 13.31 19.90 5.53
CA LYS A 516 14.30 19.12 6.28
C LYS A 516 14.95 18.08 5.36
N VAL A 517 16.26 18.18 5.20
CA VAL A 517 17.09 17.28 4.38
C VAL A 517 17.98 16.45 5.29
N VAL A 518 18.17 15.18 4.96
CA VAL A 518 19.02 14.25 5.72
C VAL A 518 20.06 13.64 4.81
N ALA A 519 21.33 13.77 5.19
CA ALA A 519 22.45 13.04 4.60
C ALA A 519 22.66 11.71 5.35
N TRP A 520 22.85 10.63 4.61
CA TRP A 520 22.97 9.27 5.15
C TRP A 520 23.96 8.40 4.37
N GLN A 521 24.50 7.38 5.03
CA GLN A 521 25.33 6.34 4.44
C GLN A 521 25.15 5.07 5.26
N PHE A 522 24.69 3.98 4.65
CA PHE A 522 24.28 2.76 5.36
C PHE A 522 25.45 1.93 5.92
N GLY A 523 26.68 2.18 5.46
CA GLY A 523 27.84 1.34 5.73
C GLY A 523 27.98 0.24 4.68
N ARG A 524 28.81 -0.76 4.95
CA ARG A 524 29.18 -1.78 3.97
C ARG A 524 29.30 -3.15 4.61
N GLY A 525 28.46 -4.08 4.16
CA GLY A 525 28.43 -5.50 4.58
C GLY A 525 29.41 -6.41 3.84
N LEU A 526 30.39 -5.84 3.12
CA LEU A 526 31.45 -6.52 2.38
C LEU A 526 32.81 -5.91 2.73
N GLU A 527 33.88 -6.69 2.66
CA GLU A 527 35.23 -6.21 3.02
C GLU A 527 35.79 -5.15 2.03
N PRO A 528 36.47 -4.09 2.50
CA PRO A 528 36.55 -3.62 3.88
C PRO A 528 35.18 -3.23 4.46
N LEU A 529 34.83 -3.81 5.63
CA LEU A 529 33.58 -3.54 6.34
C LEU A 529 33.54 -2.11 6.90
N VAL A 530 32.36 -1.48 6.83
CA VAL A 530 32.12 -0.14 7.36
C VAL A 530 30.78 -0.11 8.11
N GLN A 531 30.76 0.50 9.29
CA GLN A 531 29.57 0.63 10.13
C GLN A 531 28.54 1.59 9.50
N THR A 532 27.28 1.48 9.91
CA THR A 532 26.26 2.47 9.51
C THR A 532 26.55 3.83 10.14
N ALA A 533 26.52 4.88 9.32
CA ALA A 533 26.75 6.24 9.79
C ALA A 533 25.57 6.76 10.63
N ALA A 534 25.84 7.62 11.61
CA ALA A 534 24.79 8.45 12.17
C ALA A 534 24.33 9.47 11.09
N PRO A 535 23.03 9.57 10.78
CA PRO A 535 22.56 10.50 9.76
C PRO A 535 22.72 11.95 10.22
N VAL A 536 23.00 12.85 9.28
CA VAL A 536 23.14 14.29 9.56
C VAL A 536 21.97 15.04 8.95
N GLU A 537 21.18 15.67 9.82
CA GLU A 537 20.00 16.44 9.42
C GLU A 537 20.33 17.92 9.25
N ARG A 538 19.73 18.56 8.26
CA ARG A 538 19.76 20.00 8.03
C ARG A 538 18.35 20.51 7.72
N THR A 539 18.00 21.62 8.34
CA THR A 539 16.79 22.36 8.03
C THR A 539 17.16 23.61 7.26
N LEU A 540 16.44 23.87 6.18
CA LEU A 540 16.42 25.13 5.47
C LEU A 540 14.97 25.61 5.37
N GLU A 541 14.77 26.84 4.92
CA GLU A 541 13.44 27.40 4.70
C GLU A 541 13.28 27.82 3.25
N ILE A 542 12.07 27.67 2.71
CA ILE A 542 11.62 28.43 1.55
C ILE A 542 10.98 29.70 2.09
N ALA A 543 11.63 30.84 1.87
CA ALA A 543 11.15 32.15 2.25
C ALA A 543 9.93 32.56 1.41
N LYS A 544 9.22 33.59 1.87
CA LYS A 544 8.15 34.23 1.11
C LYS A 544 8.69 34.76 -0.24
N PRO A 545 7.90 34.70 -1.35
CA PRO A 545 8.26 35.35 -2.62
C PRO A 545 8.71 36.81 -2.43
#